data_AF-B7RRR8-F1
#
_entry.id   AF-B7RRR8-F1
#
_cell.length_a   1.000
_cell.length_b   1.000
_cell.length_c   1.000
_cell.angle_alpha   90.00
_cell.angle_beta   90.00
_cell.angle_gamma   90.00
#
_symmetry.space_group_name_H-M   'P 1'
#
loop_
_entity.id
_entity.type
_entity.pdbx_description
1 polymer ?
#
loop_
_entity_poly.entity_id
_entity_poly.type
_entity_poly.pdbx_seq_one_letter_code
_entity_poly.pdbx_strand_id
1 'polypeptide(L)'
;MALEKLNDQQINFLNNFVMKIRSAEVGEIAGEAAWLKLQAALEPDVTAALKADHAEATKIRGAWGMALDKAEAGDFAGATTIAKRIEALLGKEAAPSDIPTNVVAFQKSRIMWISAKRDMQNGLSSFRKAVADQASDDEDLKDIVKAADTLVAEFDAFDTHLEDQLDQITQTPEGPERTKLKSAAKAALSDYMATLNNPFFSVIDNNPFVSVNVAARGRQSLSVISAALL
;
A
#
# COMPACT_ATOMS: atom_id res chain seq x y z
N MET A 1 4.02 -23.01 -34.16
CA MET A 1 3.75 -21.91 -35.11
C MET A 1 2.83 -20.91 -34.40
N ALA A 2 3.35 -20.26 -33.34
CA ALA A 2 2.59 -19.38 -32.44
C ALA A 2 3.04 -17.90 -32.50
N LEU A 3 4.17 -17.63 -33.18
CA LEU A 3 4.68 -16.30 -33.52
C LEU A 3 3.79 -15.51 -34.50
N GLU A 4 2.70 -16.07 -35.01
CA GLU A 4 1.86 -15.43 -36.04
C GLU A 4 0.89 -14.37 -35.48
N LYS A 5 0.70 -14.29 -34.14
CA LYS A 5 -0.22 -13.33 -33.51
C LYS A 5 0.45 -12.11 -32.87
N LEU A 6 1.73 -12.21 -32.50
CA LEU A 6 2.47 -11.11 -31.87
C LEU A 6 3.41 -10.46 -32.88
N ASN A 7 3.37 -9.14 -32.96
CA ASN A 7 4.33 -8.40 -33.79
C ASN A 7 5.69 -8.26 -33.09
N ASP A 8 6.73 -7.91 -33.86
CA ASP A 8 8.10 -7.78 -33.37
C ASP A 8 8.22 -6.78 -32.20
N GLN A 9 7.38 -5.75 -32.16
CA GLN A 9 7.36 -4.77 -31.07
C GLN A 9 6.84 -5.39 -29.77
N GLN A 10 5.80 -6.22 -29.85
CA GLN A 10 5.27 -6.96 -28.70
C GLN A 10 6.26 -8.00 -28.19
N ILE A 11 6.92 -8.74 -29.07
CA ILE A 11 7.92 -9.75 -28.70
C ILE A 11 9.12 -9.09 -27.98
N ASN A 12 9.65 -8.00 -28.55
CA ASN A 12 10.76 -7.26 -27.95
C ASN A 12 10.40 -6.63 -26.59
N PHE A 13 9.16 -6.16 -26.45
CA PHE A 13 8.66 -5.65 -25.18
C PHE A 13 8.67 -6.73 -24.09
N LEU A 14 8.11 -7.91 -24.39
CA LEU A 14 7.95 -8.97 -23.41
C LEU A 14 9.31 -9.54 -22.97
N ASN A 15 10.25 -9.69 -23.89
CA ASN A 15 11.63 -10.13 -23.57
C ASN A 15 12.35 -9.17 -22.61
N ASN A 16 12.18 -7.86 -22.80
CA ASN A 16 12.74 -6.85 -21.91
C ASN A 16 12.02 -6.79 -20.56
N PHE A 17 10.72 -7.04 -20.55
CA PHE A 17 9.88 -7.06 -19.34
C PHE A 17 10.30 -8.17 -18.39
N VAL A 18 10.47 -9.40 -18.90
CA VAL A 18 10.91 -10.57 -18.11
C VAL A 18 12.29 -10.36 -17.49
N MET A 19 13.24 -9.77 -18.24
CA MET A 19 14.57 -9.46 -17.70
C MET A 19 14.52 -8.52 -16.50
N LYS A 20 13.67 -7.49 -16.54
CA LYS A 20 13.55 -6.51 -15.45
C LYS A 20 12.90 -7.10 -14.20
N ILE A 21 11.96 -8.02 -14.36
CA ILE A 21 11.29 -8.68 -13.23
C ILE A 21 12.23 -9.66 -12.53
N ARG A 22 13.02 -10.43 -13.27
CA ARG A 22 14.03 -11.36 -12.69
C ARG A 22 15.12 -10.65 -11.88
N SER A 23 15.31 -9.33 -12.05
CA SER A 23 16.23 -8.52 -11.23
C SER A 23 15.61 -7.93 -9.95
N ALA A 24 14.30 -8.12 -9.72
CA ALA A 24 13.56 -7.50 -8.62
C ALA A 24 13.16 -8.46 -7.47
N GLU A 25 13.30 -9.78 -7.65
CA GLU A 25 12.92 -10.78 -6.63
C GLU A 25 13.95 -10.93 -5.50
N VAL A 26 13.98 -9.99 -4.55
CA VAL A 26 14.27 -10.22 -3.12
C VAL A 26 13.47 -9.18 -2.32
N GLY A 27 12.26 -9.54 -1.90
CA GLY A 27 11.35 -8.59 -1.23
C GLY A 27 10.36 -9.22 -0.26
N GLU A 28 10.68 -10.38 0.33
CA GLU A 28 9.78 -11.11 1.23
C GLU A 28 10.27 -11.01 2.69
N ILE A 29 10.28 -9.81 3.32
CA ILE A 29 10.56 -9.64 4.78
C ILE A 29 9.85 -8.39 5.41
N ALA A 30 9.05 -7.61 4.67
CA ALA A 30 8.63 -6.28 5.17
C ALA A 30 7.56 -6.32 6.29
N GLY A 31 6.55 -7.17 6.18
CA GLY A 31 5.44 -7.23 7.14
C GLY A 31 5.82 -7.86 8.48
N GLU A 32 6.60 -8.94 8.45
CA GLU A 32 7.10 -9.62 9.64
C GLU A 32 8.08 -8.75 10.42
N ALA A 33 9.02 -8.09 9.75
CA ALA A 33 9.98 -7.18 10.40
C ALA A 33 9.28 -5.99 11.09
N ALA A 34 8.23 -5.45 10.47
CA ALA A 34 7.43 -4.38 11.06
C ALA A 34 6.66 -4.85 12.31
N TRP A 35 6.08 -6.05 12.25
CA TRP A 35 5.40 -6.67 13.39
C TRP A 35 6.36 -6.94 14.55
N LEU A 36 7.52 -7.56 14.30
CA LEU A 36 8.51 -7.88 15.34
C LEU A 36 8.99 -6.63 16.08
N LYS A 37 9.20 -5.53 15.35
CA LYS A 37 9.57 -4.24 15.93
C LYS A 37 8.47 -3.66 16.82
N LEU A 38 7.21 -3.74 16.37
CA LEU A 38 6.07 -3.24 17.12
C LEU A 38 5.78 -4.07 18.36
N GLN A 39 5.85 -5.39 18.25
CA GLN A 39 5.69 -6.33 19.36
C GLN A 39 6.70 -6.03 20.47
N ALA A 40 7.98 -5.91 20.13
CA ALA A 40 9.05 -5.62 21.09
C ALA A 40 8.87 -4.25 21.78
N ALA A 41 8.27 -3.27 21.09
CA ALA A 41 8.02 -1.94 21.64
C ALA A 41 6.80 -1.92 22.60
N LEU A 42 5.75 -2.69 22.32
CA LEU A 42 4.52 -2.72 23.12
C LEU A 42 4.60 -3.67 24.33
N GLU A 43 5.36 -4.76 24.24
CA GLU A 43 5.41 -5.80 25.26
C GLU A 43 5.70 -5.28 26.70
N PRO A 44 6.63 -4.33 26.91
CA PRO A 44 6.88 -3.77 28.24
C PRO A 44 5.67 -3.01 28.79
N ASP A 45 5.02 -2.20 27.95
CA ASP A 45 3.86 -1.38 28.33
C ASP A 45 2.64 -2.26 28.66
N VAL A 46 2.40 -3.28 27.83
CA VAL A 46 1.36 -4.29 28.07
C VAL A 46 1.62 -5.03 29.37
N THR A 47 2.84 -5.49 29.60
CA THR A 47 3.21 -6.21 30.83
C THR A 47 3.04 -5.33 32.07
N ALA A 48 3.47 -4.07 32.01
CA ALA A 48 3.31 -3.11 33.09
C ALA A 48 1.83 -2.85 33.40
N ALA A 49 1.00 -2.64 32.38
CA ALA A 49 -0.44 -2.41 32.54
C ALA A 49 -1.17 -3.64 33.13
N LEU A 50 -0.81 -4.85 32.72
CA LEU A 50 -1.38 -6.08 33.27
C LEU A 50 -0.92 -6.33 34.71
N LYS A 51 0.32 -5.98 35.06
CA LYS A 51 0.84 -6.11 36.42
C LYS A 51 0.26 -5.08 37.39
N ALA A 52 -0.04 -3.88 36.89
CA ALA A 52 -0.61 -2.78 37.67
C ALA A 52 -2.15 -2.86 37.80
N ASP A 53 -2.78 -3.91 37.26
CA ASP A 53 -4.24 -4.07 37.19
C ASP A 53 -4.94 -2.84 36.60
N HIS A 54 -4.44 -2.40 35.43
CA HIS A 54 -5.00 -1.28 34.68
C HIS A 54 -6.52 -1.43 34.50
N ALA A 55 -7.27 -0.31 34.48
CA ALA A 55 -8.73 -0.32 34.34
C ALA A 55 -9.22 -1.13 33.13
N GLU A 56 -8.40 -1.18 32.07
CA GLU A 56 -8.66 -1.91 30.83
C GLU A 56 -7.87 -3.23 30.69
N ALA A 57 -7.28 -3.75 31.79
CA ALA A 57 -6.38 -4.91 31.77
C ALA A 57 -6.99 -6.15 31.11
N THR A 58 -8.27 -6.42 31.30
CA THR A 58 -8.97 -7.54 30.65
C THR A 58 -9.05 -7.36 29.13
N LYS A 59 -9.31 -6.15 28.63
CA LYS A 59 -9.37 -5.85 27.20
C LYS A 59 -7.97 -5.84 26.57
N ILE A 60 -6.98 -5.28 27.27
CA ILE A 60 -5.57 -5.29 26.86
C ILE A 60 -5.06 -6.73 26.72
N ARG A 61 -5.34 -7.59 27.70
CA ARG A 61 -4.95 -9.01 27.67
C ARG A 61 -5.55 -9.75 26.48
N GLY A 62 -6.84 -9.56 26.23
CA GLY A 62 -7.54 -10.20 25.10
C GLY A 62 -7.05 -9.71 23.75
N ALA A 63 -6.83 -8.40 23.60
CA ALA A 63 -6.29 -7.82 22.38
C ALA A 63 -4.84 -8.26 22.15
N TRP A 64 -4.00 -8.32 23.19
CA TRP A 64 -2.62 -8.78 23.06
C TRP A 64 -2.54 -10.24 22.60
N GLY A 65 -3.34 -11.13 23.20
CA GLY A 65 -3.44 -12.52 22.75
C GLY A 65 -3.88 -12.64 21.30
N MET A 66 -4.93 -11.90 20.90
CA MET A 66 -5.41 -11.92 19.52
C MET A 66 -4.38 -11.37 18.53
N ALA A 67 -3.56 -10.39 18.91
CA ALA A 67 -2.48 -9.88 18.06
C ALA A 67 -1.39 -10.93 17.85
N LEU A 68 -1.03 -11.68 18.91
CA LEU A 68 -0.07 -12.79 18.82
C LEU A 68 -0.60 -13.93 17.94
N ASP A 69 -1.86 -14.36 18.14
CA ASP A 69 -2.48 -15.43 17.35
C ASP A 69 -2.53 -15.07 15.85
N LYS A 70 -2.77 -13.79 15.53
CA LYS A 70 -2.77 -13.28 14.17
C LYS A 70 -1.38 -13.29 13.54
N ALA A 71 -0.36 -12.90 14.29
CA ALA A 71 1.02 -12.96 13.82
C ALA A 71 1.49 -14.40 13.63
N GLU A 72 1.11 -15.33 14.51
CA GLU A 72 1.41 -16.77 14.38
C GLU A 72 0.76 -17.38 13.13
N ALA A 73 -0.43 -16.89 12.75
CA ALA A 73 -1.10 -17.25 11.51
C ALA A 73 -0.55 -16.53 10.24
N GLY A 74 0.50 -15.71 10.37
CA GLY A 74 1.08 -14.93 9.26
C GLY A 74 0.29 -13.67 8.89
N ASP A 75 -0.79 -13.34 9.60
CA ASP A 75 -1.59 -12.13 9.41
C ASP A 75 -0.98 -10.94 10.20
N PHE A 76 0.19 -10.51 9.76
CA PHE A 76 0.95 -9.41 10.39
C PHE A 76 0.23 -8.06 10.28
N ALA A 77 -0.62 -7.87 9.26
CA ALA A 77 -1.46 -6.67 9.11
C ALA A 77 -2.58 -6.63 10.16
N GLY A 78 -3.24 -7.77 10.40
CA GLY A 78 -4.23 -7.94 11.46
C GLY A 78 -3.61 -7.76 12.85
N ALA A 79 -2.44 -8.37 13.09
CA ALA A 79 -1.70 -8.23 14.34
C ALA A 79 -1.36 -6.75 14.66
N THR A 80 -0.87 -6.02 13.66
CA THR A 80 -0.53 -4.59 13.77
C THR A 80 -1.76 -3.71 14.05
N THR A 81 -2.91 -4.06 13.47
CA THR A 81 -4.18 -3.34 13.71
C THR A 81 -4.64 -3.49 15.15
N ILE A 82 -4.50 -4.69 15.71
CA ILE A 82 -4.87 -4.96 17.10
C ILE A 82 -3.89 -4.25 18.05
N ALA A 83 -2.59 -4.22 17.73
CA ALA A 83 -1.60 -3.48 18.50
C ALA A 83 -1.94 -1.98 18.65
N LYS A 84 -2.41 -1.31 17.59
CA LYS A 84 -2.89 0.09 17.67
C LYS A 84 -4.06 0.28 18.63
N ARG A 85 -4.95 -0.70 18.73
CA ARG A 85 -6.06 -0.68 19.71
C ARG A 85 -5.55 -0.81 21.14
N ILE A 86 -4.48 -1.59 21.34
CA ILE A 86 -3.84 -1.73 22.66
C ILE A 86 -3.21 -0.40 23.09
N GLU A 87 -2.58 0.33 22.17
CA GLU A 87 -2.04 1.67 22.45
C GLU A 87 -3.13 2.64 22.94
N ALA A 88 -4.31 2.63 22.31
CA ALA A 88 -5.46 3.42 22.76
C ALA A 88 -5.95 3.00 24.16
N LEU A 89 -6.08 1.68 24.41
CA LEU A 89 -6.50 1.14 25.71
C LEU A 89 -5.52 1.45 26.85
N LEU A 90 -4.25 1.68 26.53
CA LEU A 90 -3.22 2.12 27.48
C LEU A 90 -3.34 3.61 27.84
N GLY A 91 -4.41 4.29 27.39
CA GLY A 91 -4.64 5.70 27.72
C GLY A 91 -3.66 6.64 27.02
N LYS A 92 -3.06 6.22 25.90
CA LYS A 92 -2.34 7.13 24.99
C LYS A 92 -3.33 7.97 24.15
N GLU A 93 -4.48 8.38 24.71
CA GLU A 93 -5.61 9.00 23.99
C GLU A 93 -5.50 10.54 23.81
N ALA A 94 -6.09 10.98 22.68
CA ALA A 94 -6.02 12.31 22.08
C ALA A 94 -6.96 13.37 22.71
N ALA A 95 -6.59 14.64 22.53
CA ALA A 95 -7.19 15.85 23.11
C ALA A 95 -8.47 16.38 22.38
N PRO A 96 -9.23 17.34 22.98
CA PRO A 96 -10.54 17.81 22.49
C PRO A 96 -10.53 18.52 21.11
N SER A 97 -11.65 18.43 20.39
CA SER A 97 -11.78 18.81 18.97
C SER A 97 -12.04 20.30 18.69
N ASP A 98 -11.01 21.02 18.24
CA ASP A 98 -11.11 22.16 17.32
C ASP A 98 -11.06 21.62 15.88
N ILE A 99 -12.21 21.38 15.25
CA ILE A 99 -12.26 20.81 13.89
C ILE A 99 -11.64 21.80 12.89
N PRO A 100 -10.53 21.46 12.22
CA PRO A 100 -9.83 22.39 11.34
C PRO A 100 -10.59 22.65 10.02
N THR A 101 -10.49 23.87 9.47
CA THR A 101 -11.23 24.30 8.26
C THR A 101 -10.86 23.58 6.96
N ASN A 102 -9.74 22.86 6.94
CA ASN A 102 -9.24 22.12 5.77
C ASN A 102 -9.59 20.62 5.77
N VAL A 103 -10.46 20.16 6.69
CA VAL A 103 -10.93 18.77 6.73
C VAL A 103 -11.53 18.30 5.40
N VAL A 104 -12.35 19.15 4.75
CA VAL A 104 -12.97 18.82 3.46
C VAL A 104 -11.94 18.60 2.35
N ALA A 105 -10.83 19.34 2.37
CA ALA A 105 -9.75 19.18 1.40
C ALA A 105 -9.06 17.83 1.58
N PHE A 106 -8.74 17.43 2.81
CA PHE A 106 -8.11 16.13 3.10
C PHE A 106 -9.03 14.94 2.77
N GLN A 107 -10.32 15.03 3.08
CA GLN A 107 -11.30 13.99 2.70
C GLN A 107 -11.39 13.84 1.17
N LYS A 108 -11.42 14.96 0.43
CA LYS A 108 -11.44 14.96 -1.03
C LYS A 108 -10.14 14.34 -1.59
N SER A 109 -8.99 14.71 -1.04
CA SER A 109 -7.70 14.11 -1.40
C SER A 109 -7.66 12.60 -1.17
N ARG A 110 -8.20 12.12 -0.06
CA ARG A 110 -8.32 10.68 0.25
C ARG A 110 -9.19 9.95 -0.78
N ILE A 111 -10.37 10.48 -1.10
CA ILE A 111 -11.29 9.89 -2.08
C ILE A 111 -10.65 9.85 -3.48
N MET A 112 -9.97 10.94 -3.87
CA MET A 112 -9.25 10.99 -5.15
C MET A 112 -8.12 9.96 -5.24
N TRP A 113 -7.40 9.73 -4.15
CA TRP A 113 -6.37 8.68 -4.09
C TRP A 113 -6.97 7.28 -4.24
N ILE A 114 -8.02 6.97 -3.48
CA ILE A 114 -8.73 5.68 -3.56
C ILE A 114 -9.23 5.42 -4.98
N SER A 115 -9.83 6.43 -5.63
CA SER A 115 -10.29 6.30 -7.00
C SER A 115 -9.13 6.07 -7.97
N ALA A 116 -8.02 6.79 -7.82
CA ALA A 116 -6.86 6.62 -8.67
C ALA A 116 -6.22 5.23 -8.49
N LYS A 117 -6.13 4.72 -7.25
CA LYS A 117 -5.65 3.37 -6.95
C LYS A 117 -6.52 2.30 -7.62
N ARG A 118 -7.84 2.43 -7.53
CA ARG A 118 -8.77 1.53 -8.24
C ARG A 118 -8.60 1.58 -9.76
N ASP A 119 -8.44 2.78 -10.33
CA ASP A 119 -8.22 2.92 -11.77
C ASP A 119 -6.88 2.31 -12.20
N MET A 120 -5.84 2.44 -11.38
CA MET A 120 -4.55 1.79 -11.59
C MET A 120 -4.68 0.25 -11.57
N GLN A 121 -5.40 -0.32 -10.59
CA GLN A 121 -5.70 -1.75 -10.52
C GLN A 121 -6.44 -2.24 -11.77
N ASN A 122 -7.45 -1.49 -12.22
CA ASN A 122 -8.21 -1.82 -13.42
C ASN A 122 -7.34 -1.77 -14.68
N GLY A 123 -6.45 -0.78 -14.78
CA GLY A 123 -5.49 -0.65 -15.88
C GLY A 123 -4.52 -1.84 -15.92
N LEU A 124 -3.94 -2.22 -14.78
CA LEU A 124 -3.04 -3.37 -14.67
C LEU A 124 -3.74 -4.69 -15.00
N SER A 125 -4.97 -4.87 -14.50
CA SER A 125 -5.80 -6.03 -14.82
C SER A 125 -6.10 -6.12 -16.32
N SER A 126 -6.36 -4.98 -16.96
CA SER A 126 -6.60 -4.90 -18.41
C SER A 126 -5.34 -5.23 -19.21
N PHE A 127 -4.17 -4.71 -18.80
CA PHE A 127 -2.88 -5.05 -19.37
C PHE A 127 -2.59 -6.56 -19.26
N ARG A 128 -2.71 -7.12 -18.05
CA ARG A 128 -2.53 -8.56 -17.80
C ARG A 128 -3.46 -9.40 -18.67
N LYS A 129 -4.74 -9.00 -18.78
CA LYS A 129 -5.70 -9.70 -19.65
C LYS A 129 -5.27 -9.66 -21.11
N ALA A 130 -4.87 -8.49 -21.62
CA ALA A 130 -4.43 -8.36 -23.01
C ALA A 130 -3.18 -9.19 -23.32
N VAL A 131 -2.23 -9.27 -22.38
CA VAL A 131 -1.07 -10.15 -22.47
C VAL A 131 -1.49 -11.62 -22.49
N ALA A 132 -2.34 -12.06 -21.55
CA ALA A 132 -2.79 -13.44 -21.47
C ALA A 132 -3.60 -13.89 -22.70
N ASP A 133 -4.49 -13.03 -23.22
CA ASP A 133 -5.31 -13.33 -24.41
C ASP A 133 -4.43 -13.53 -25.66
N GLN A 134 -3.24 -12.93 -25.72
CA GLN A 134 -2.32 -13.05 -26.86
C GLN A 134 -1.21 -14.10 -26.65
N ALA A 135 -0.89 -14.45 -25.40
CA ALA A 135 0.21 -15.34 -25.04
C ALA A 135 -0.21 -16.74 -24.55
N SER A 136 -1.49 -16.97 -24.24
CA SER A 136 -1.94 -18.19 -23.53
C SER A 136 -1.76 -19.51 -24.29
N ASP A 137 -1.72 -19.48 -25.62
CA ASP A 137 -1.52 -20.67 -26.46
C ASP A 137 -0.04 -20.99 -26.74
N ASP A 138 0.90 -20.17 -26.23
CA ASP A 138 2.32 -20.30 -26.49
C ASP A 138 3.09 -20.66 -25.20
N GLU A 139 3.68 -21.86 -25.18
CA GLU A 139 4.48 -22.33 -24.05
C GLU A 139 5.67 -21.40 -23.74
N ASP A 140 6.26 -20.79 -24.77
CA ASP A 140 7.41 -19.91 -24.62
C ASP A 140 7.04 -18.57 -23.97
N LEU A 141 5.74 -18.25 -23.87
CA LEU A 141 5.23 -17.00 -23.32
C LEU A 141 4.55 -17.16 -21.95
N LYS A 142 4.54 -18.35 -21.36
CA LYS A 142 3.96 -18.60 -20.02
C LYS A 142 4.63 -17.80 -18.92
N ASP A 143 5.95 -17.65 -18.98
CA ASP A 143 6.72 -16.84 -18.03
C ASP A 143 6.31 -15.36 -18.05
N ILE A 144 5.85 -14.86 -19.20
CA ILE A 144 5.41 -13.48 -19.39
C ILE A 144 4.03 -13.25 -18.78
N VAL A 145 3.11 -14.21 -18.94
CA VAL A 145 1.80 -14.18 -18.27
C VAL A 145 1.98 -14.23 -16.76
N LYS A 146 2.88 -15.10 -16.26
CA LYS A 146 3.21 -15.20 -14.83
C LYS A 146 3.85 -13.92 -14.29
N ALA A 147 4.70 -13.27 -15.08
CA ALA A 147 5.29 -11.98 -14.73
C ALA A 147 4.23 -10.87 -14.64
N ALA A 148 3.26 -10.85 -15.56
CA ALA A 148 2.12 -9.93 -15.47
C ALA A 148 1.19 -10.24 -14.28
N ASP A 149 0.99 -11.51 -13.93
CA ASP A 149 0.26 -11.92 -12.72
C ASP A 149 0.95 -11.44 -11.44
N THR A 150 2.27 -11.60 -11.37
CA THR A 150 3.09 -11.16 -10.23
C THR A 150 2.98 -9.65 -10.03
N LEU A 151 3.07 -8.89 -11.12
CA LEU A 151 2.87 -7.44 -11.11
C LEU A 151 1.50 -7.02 -10.56
N VAL A 152 0.41 -7.66 -11.00
CA VAL A 152 -0.93 -7.34 -10.49
C VAL A 152 -1.01 -7.63 -8.99
N ALA A 153 -0.45 -8.76 -8.55
CA ALA A 153 -0.42 -9.13 -7.12
C ALA A 153 0.41 -8.15 -6.27
N GLU A 154 1.58 -7.72 -6.75
CA GLU A 154 2.40 -6.70 -6.08
C GLU A 154 1.67 -5.35 -5.99
N PHE A 155 0.92 -4.98 -7.02
CA PHE A 155 0.15 -3.74 -7.01
C PHE A 155 -1.07 -3.82 -6.08
N ASP A 156 -1.75 -4.98 -6.02
CA ASP A 156 -2.84 -5.20 -5.06
C ASP A 156 -2.35 -5.17 -3.61
N ALA A 157 -1.08 -5.47 -3.38
CA ALA A 157 -0.42 -5.31 -2.09
C ALA A 157 -0.10 -3.84 -1.73
N PHE A 158 -0.40 -2.85 -2.59
CA PHE A 158 -0.28 -1.44 -2.21
C PHE A 158 -1.08 -1.18 -0.94
N ASP A 159 -0.43 -0.58 0.05
CA ASP A 159 -1.02 -0.36 1.36
C ASP A 159 -2.11 0.74 1.35
N THR A 160 -2.77 0.91 2.49
CA THR A 160 -3.75 1.99 2.76
C THR A 160 -3.14 3.12 3.59
N HIS A 161 -1.82 3.13 3.79
CA HIS A 161 -1.17 3.98 4.78
C HIS A 161 -1.40 5.47 4.54
N LEU A 162 -1.30 5.91 3.28
CA LEU A 162 -1.60 7.30 2.91
C LEU A 162 -3.08 7.64 3.16
N GLU A 163 -4.00 6.70 2.89
CA GLU A 163 -5.43 6.90 3.14
C GLU A 163 -5.70 7.04 4.64
N ASP A 164 -5.07 6.20 5.45
CA ASP A 164 -5.20 6.20 6.91
C ASP A 164 -4.63 7.49 7.52
N GLN A 165 -3.48 7.95 7.03
CA GLN A 165 -2.89 9.22 7.46
C GLN A 165 -3.76 10.41 7.09
N LEU A 166 -4.30 10.45 5.86
CA LEU A 166 -5.22 11.51 5.44
C LEU A 166 -6.50 11.51 6.28
N ASP A 167 -7.03 10.33 6.63
CA ASP A 167 -8.20 10.20 7.50
C ASP A 167 -7.89 10.68 8.93
N GLN A 168 -6.74 10.30 9.49
CA GLN A 168 -6.30 10.74 10.82
C GLN A 168 -6.10 12.25 10.90
N ILE A 169 -5.57 12.90 9.85
CA ILE A 169 -5.44 14.37 9.78
C ILE A 169 -6.82 15.07 9.93
N THR A 170 -7.91 14.42 9.49
CA THR A 170 -9.26 14.99 9.60
C THR A 170 -9.86 14.87 10.99
N GLN A 171 -9.38 13.91 11.77
CA GLN A 171 -9.85 13.62 13.13
C GLN A 171 -8.96 14.29 14.19
N THR A 172 -7.77 14.74 13.81
CA THR A 172 -6.80 15.39 14.70
C THR A 172 -6.98 16.91 14.70
N PRO A 173 -7.12 17.56 15.88
CA PRO A 173 -7.17 19.02 16.00
C PRO A 173 -5.89 19.70 15.48
N GLU A 174 -5.93 21.01 15.22
CA GLU A 174 -4.69 21.73 14.89
C GLU A 174 -3.67 21.63 16.03
N GLY A 175 -2.41 21.37 15.69
CA GLY A 175 -1.35 21.23 16.68
C GLY A 175 -0.18 20.38 16.19
N PRO A 176 0.81 20.12 17.08
CA PRO A 176 2.02 19.38 16.74
C PRO A 176 1.75 17.96 16.20
N GLU A 177 0.72 17.27 16.70
CA GLU A 177 0.35 15.92 16.25
C GLU A 177 -0.16 15.91 14.82
N ARG A 178 -1.04 16.86 14.47
CA ARG A 178 -1.52 17.03 13.10
C ARG A 178 -0.42 17.44 12.14
N THR A 179 0.52 18.26 12.60
CA THR A 179 1.73 18.59 11.81
C THR A 179 2.58 17.34 11.56
N LYS A 180 2.76 16.46 12.55
CA LYS A 180 3.45 15.18 12.35
C LYS A 180 2.73 14.29 11.35
N LEU A 181 1.40 14.18 11.43
CA LEU A 181 0.60 13.42 10.47
C LEU A 181 0.72 13.98 9.05
N LYS A 182 0.69 15.31 8.88
CA LYS A 182 0.94 15.96 7.57
C LYS A 182 2.34 15.65 7.04
N SER A 183 3.37 15.66 7.88
CA SER A 183 4.72 15.28 7.49
C SER A 183 4.82 13.80 7.10
N ALA A 184 4.14 12.91 7.83
CA ALA A 184 4.11 11.49 7.52
C ALA A 184 3.36 11.21 6.21
N ALA A 185 2.24 11.91 5.95
CA ALA A 185 1.54 11.87 4.66
C ALA A 185 2.42 12.37 3.51
N LYS A 186 3.23 13.42 3.73
CA LYS A 186 4.21 13.89 2.73
C LYS A 186 5.29 12.85 2.43
N ALA A 187 5.77 12.12 3.45
CA ALA A 187 6.73 11.04 3.25
C ALA A 187 6.11 9.90 2.43
N ALA A 188 4.91 9.43 2.81
CA ALA A 188 4.19 8.41 2.05
C ALA A 188 3.93 8.82 0.59
N LEU A 189 3.55 10.08 0.35
CA LEU A 189 3.42 10.63 -1.01
C LEU A 189 4.73 10.55 -1.81
N SER A 190 5.87 10.86 -1.18
CA SER A 190 7.17 10.78 -1.82
C SER A 190 7.52 9.34 -2.19
N ASP A 191 7.26 8.40 -1.29
CA ASP A 191 7.52 6.97 -1.52
C ASP A 191 6.65 6.45 -2.68
N TYR A 192 5.36 6.77 -2.67
CA TYR A 192 4.45 6.43 -3.76
C TYR A 192 4.85 7.05 -5.10
N MET A 193 5.26 8.32 -5.09
CA MET A 193 5.74 9.00 -6.30
C MET A 193 7.03 8.36 -6.81
N ALA A 194 7.95 7.98 -5.93
CA ALA A 194 9.18 7.28 -6.29
C ALA A 194 8.89 5.91 -6.92
N THR A 195 8.01 5.13 -6.32
CA THR A 195 7.54 3.85 -6.87
C THR A 195 6.96 4.03 -8.27
N LEU A 196 6.03 4.98 -8.44
CA LEU A 196 5.42 5.24 -9.75
C LEU A 196 6.42 5.82 -10.76
N ASN A 197 7.50 6.48 -10.31
CA ASN A 197 8.58 6.97 -11.19
C ASN A 197 9.57 5.88 -11.61
N ASN A 198 9.45 4.66 -11.08
CA ASN A 198 10.23 3.54 -11.58
C ASN A 198 10.00 3.40 -13.10
N PRO A 199 11.06 3.33 -13.93
CA PRO A 199 10.96 3.20 -15.38
C PRO A 199 10.07 2.04 -15.83
N PHE A 200 9.93 1.01 -15.00
CA PHE A 200 9.02 -0.10 -15.21
C PHE A 200 7.57 0.32 -15.44
N PHE A 201 7.04 1.28 -14.67
CA PHE A 201 5.66 1.76 -14.89
C PHE A 201 5.49 2.54 -16.19
N SER A 202 6.56 3.14 -16.72
CA SER A 202 6.55 3.74 -18.05
C SER A 202 6.46 2.68 -19.16
N VAL A 203 7.07 1.51 -18.94
CA VAL A 203 6.94 0.36 -19.85
C VAL A 203 5.48 -0.11 -19.88
N ILE A 204 4.82 -0.20 -18.73
CA ILE A 204 3.39 -0.56 -18.66
C ILE A 204 2.51 0.48 -19.36
N ASP A 205 2.67 1.77 -19.08
CA ASP A 205 1.83 2.82 -19.71
C ASP A 205 2.02 2.88 -21.23
N ASN A 206 3.22 2.58 -21.75
CA ASN A 206 3.54 2.57 -23.18
C ASN A 206 3.54 1.17 -23.81
N ASN A 207 2.77 0.24 -23.22
CA ASN A 207 2.70 -1.12 -23.74
C ASN A 207 1.96 -1.19 -25.10
N PRO A 208 2.33 -2.14 -25.98
CA PRO A 208 1.70 -2.30 -27.30
C PRO A 208 0.42 -3.16 -27.30
N PHE A 209 -0.07 -3.62 -26.15
CA PHE A 209 -1.20 -4.55 -26.05
C PHE A 209 -2.53 -3.83 -25.85
N VAL A 210 -2.56 -2.84 -24.94
CA VAL A 210 -3.76 -2.09 -24.59
C VAL A 210 -3.36 -0.72 -24.04
N SER A 211 -4.10 0.32 -24.44
CA SER A 211 -3.88 1.65 -23.88
C SER A 211 -4.30 1.69 -22.41
N VAL A 212 -3.34 1.95 -21.53
CA VAL A 212 -3.52 2.12 -20.08
C VAL A 212 -2.75 3.35 -19.63
N ASN A 213 -3.16 3.96 -18.51
CA ASN A 213 -2.53 5.17 -17.95
C ASN A 213 -2.32 5.00 -16.44
N VAL A 214 -1.72 3.87 -16.04
CA VAL A 214 -1.55 3.46 -14.64
C VAL A 214 -0.65 4.48 -13.92
N ALA A 215 0.58 4.67 -14.38
CA ALA A 215 1.56 5.53 -13.72
C ALA A 215 1.15 7.01 -13.81
N ALA A 216 0.72 7.44 -15.00
CA ALA A 216 0.31 8.82 -15.24
C ALA A 216 -0.84 9.25 -14.30
N ARG A 217 -1.85 8.40 -14.11
CA ARG A 217 -3.00 8.70 -13.26
C ARG A 217 -2.66 8.69 -11.77
N GLY A 218 -1.82 7.74 -11.33
CA GLY A 218 -1.30 7.73 -9.97
C GLY A 218 -0.51 9.01 -9.65
N ARG A 219 0.43 9.41 -10.51
CA ARG A 219 1.23 10.64 -10.33
C ARG A 219 0.35 11.90 -10.28
N GLN A 220 -0.65 11.99 -11.17
CA GLN A 220 -1.59 13.11 -11.17
C GLN A 220 -2.34 13.20 -9.84
N SER A 221 -2.85 12.09 -9.31
CA SER A 221 -3.56 12.06 -8.04
C SER A 221 -2.66 12.47 -6.87
N LEU A 222 -1.45 11.90 -6.79
CA LEU A 222 -0.46 12.26 -5.76
C LEU A 222 -0.08 13.75 -5.81
N SER A 223 0.04 14.34 -7.00
CA SER A 223 0.32 15.78 -7.16
C SER A 223 -0.79 16.65 -6.58
N VAL A 224 -2.06 16.28 -6.77
CA VAL A 224 -3.21 17.00 -6.18
C VAL A 224 -3.20 16.89 -4.65
N ILE A 225 -2.89 15.72 -4.09
CA ILE A 225 -2.80 15.53 -2.63
C ILE A 225 -1.64 16.34 -2.05
N SER A 226 -0.49 16.35 -2.74
CA SER A 226 0.66 17.16 -2.34
C SER A 226 0.30 18.64 -2.25
N ALA A 227 -0.49 19.16 -3.20
CA ALA A 227 -0.94 20.55 -3.17
C ALA A 227 -1.89 20.86 -1.99
N ALA A 228 -2.69 19.89 -1.53
CA ALA A 228 -3.56 20.03 -0.36
C ALA A 228 -2.82 19.95 0.99
N LEU A 229 -1.57 19.47 0.98
CA LEU A 229 -0.69 19.36 2.16
C LEU A 229 0.27 20.55 2.33
N LEU A 230 0.29 21.49 1.39
CA LEU A 230 1.00 22.77 1.48
C LEU A 230 0.19 23.76 2.31
#